data_AF-A0AAV7H499-F1
#
_entry.id   AF-A0AAV7H499-F1
#
_cell.length_a   1.000
_cell.length_b   1.000
_cell.length_c   1.000
_cell.angle_alpha   90.00
_cell.angle_beta   90.00
_cell.angle_gamma   90.00
#
_symmetry.space_group_name_H-M   'P 1'
#
loop_
_entity.id
_entity.type
_entity.pdbx_description
1 polymer ?
#
loop_
_entity_poly.entity_id
_entity_poly.type
_entity_poly.pdbx_seq_one_letter_code
_entity_poly.pdbx_strand_id
1 'polypeptide(L)'
;MPHRGIQHAKASPCLLAYLNRHISAGRLADAVAVLPFLARYGLRPPTRSLSLLLSHCLHSPASLPLARRVLNFLHFTALKPVYPSHTFLSNHILHLHFLLGRSDRAQDLFGKMPQPNVFSYNTMLAGYVRLGLIAHAVNLFNCMPHRDLVSWNTIILALARTGAAAEAAAFYSRLRSSTLGVNAHTFSALLTACASLADKSLTLQAHGQVLVAGWSFNLVVSSLLVDAYAKHGIIKDARKVFDQIPVRDVLAWTAMVSAYAKGGDMGSAQQLFDVMPEKNLVSWTMLIGGYLRNGLAFEALNLFRIMVDDGVQPDQFTFSSCICAASAIASVKHGKQIHARLFRTHFKPNVIVLSSLIDMYSKCGDLEAGRRVFRHSSVIRRDVVMWNTIISAAGSHGHGREAIKLFEEMVSIDIKPDSNTFVVLLTACSHSGLVLEGWQFFESMSEKHGIVPEENHFVCLVDLLGRAGRFQEAMEWLGKEPCKFSSRAWNALLGACKIHGNLLLGEQIAQRLLELGPQSSGSYVLLSNIYAEDGKWMSVENVRQSLQEKGMRKEYATSWIEVDSVVPTVETSTNSPLKEDIHDILRY
;
A
#
# COMPACT_ATOMS: atom_id res chain seq x y z
N MET A 1 24.07 29.67 -75.67
CA MET A 1 25.20 29.01 -74.97
C MET A 1 25.89 30.08 -74.14
N PRO A 2 26.03 29.92 -72.80
CA PRO A 2 27.16 29.15 -72.26
C PRO A 2 26.91 28.40 -70.94
N HIS A 3 27.80 27.44 -70.66
CA HIS A 3 28.22 26.86 -69.38
C HIS A 3 27.42 27.14 -68.09
N ARG A 4 26.79 26.10 -67.53
CA ARG A 4 26.68 25.91 -66.08
C ARG A 4 27.31 24.58 -65.68
N GLY A 5 28.63 24.63 -65.49
CA GLY A 5 29.37 23.61 -64.77
C GLY A 5 28.93 23.58 -63.30
N ILE A 6 28.40 22.42 -62.89
CA ILE A 6 28.65 21.73 -61.63
C ILE A 6 29.37 22.59 -60.56
N GLN A 7 28.60 23.21 -59.67
CA GLN A 7 29.07 23.64 -58.34
C GLN A 7 28.65 22.57 -57.30
N HIS A 8 29.32 21.43 -57.28
CA HIS A 8 29.06 20.37 -56.29
C HIS A 8 30.11 20.26 -55.16
N ALA A 9 31.04 21.22 -55.02
CA ALA A 9 32.25 21.01 -54.20
C ALA A 9 32.44 21.90 -52.95
N LYS A 10 31.49 22.75 -52.53
CA LYS A 10 31.68 23.64 -51.35
C LYS A 10 30.69 23.51 -50.18
N ALA A 11 29.60 22.74 -50.29
CA ALA A 11 28.57 22.66 -49.25
C ALA A 11 28.80 21.56 -48.18
N SER A 12 29.65 20.57 -48.46
CA SER A 12 29.84 19.40 -47.60
C SER A 12 30.53 19.66 -46.25
N PRO A 13 31.53 20.56 -46.10
CA PRO A 13 32.18 20.79 -44.81
C PRO A 13 31.34 21.69 -43.90
N CYS A 14 30.58 22.63 -44.47
CA CYS A 14 29.85 23.64 -43.72
C CYS A 14 28.69 23.06 -42.91
N LEU A 15 27.89 22.16 -43.48
CA LEU A 15 26.74 21.56 -42.78
C LEU A 15 27.16 20.60 -41.66
N LEU A 16 28.25 19.86 -41.84
CA LEU A 16 28.80 18.98 -40.80
C LEU A 16 29.48 19.78 -39.68
N ALA A 17 30.22 20.84 -40.02
CA ALA A 17 30.78 21.77 -39.04
C ALA A 17 29.67 22.50 -38.27
N TYR A 18 28.60 22.88 -38.95
CA TYR A 18 27.41 23.49 -38.35
C TYR A 18 26.73 22.53 -37.37
N LEU A 19 26.48 21.28 -37.75
CA LEU A 19 25.95 20.25 -36.85
C LEU A 19 26.80 20.12 -35.57
N ASN A 20 28.11 19.97 -35.70
CA ASN A 20 29.02 19.83 -34.56
C ASN A 20 29.08 21.09 -33.68
N ARG A 21 28.97 22.28 -34.26
CA ARG A 21 28.89 23.55 -33.51
C ARG A 21 27.61 23.65 -32.69
N HIS A 22 26.47 23.21 -33.21
CA HIS A 22 25.21 23.22 -32.46
C HIS A 22 25.15 22.14 -31.37
N ILE A 23 25.75 20.97 -31.61
CA ILE A 23 25.90 19.93 -30.58
C ILE A 23 26.75 20.47 -29.41
N SER A 24 27.92 21.05 -29.71
CA SER A 24 28.81 21.61 -28.67
C SER A 24 28.20 22.81 -27.92
N ALA A 25 27.37 23.61 -28.59
CA ALA A 25 26.65 24.72 -27.98
C ALA A 25 25.38 24.29 -27.20
N GLY A 26 25.05 22.99 -27.13
CA GLY A 26 23.85 22.49 -26.45
C GLY A 26 22.52 22.84 -27.14
N ARG A 27 22.56 23.36 -28.38
CA ARG A 27 21.37 23.76 -29.15
C ARG A 27 20.80 22.55 -29.91
N LEU A 28 20.15 21.66 -29.16
CA LEU A 28 19.70 20.35 -29.65
C LEU A 28 18.64 20.44 -30.76
N ALA A 29 17.69 21.37 -30.65
CA ALA A 29 16.65 21.55 -31.66
C ALA A 29 17.24 21.95 -33.02
N ASP A 30 18.18 22.90 -33.03
CA ASP A 30 18.89 23.35 -34.22
C ASP A 30 19.76 22.24 -34.81
N ALA A 31 20.48 21.48 -33.97
CA ALA A 31 21.28 20.36 -34.41
C ALA A 31 20.43 19.26 -35.09
N VAL A 32 19.26 18.93 -34.53
CA VAL A 32 18.33 17.96 -35.12
C VAL A 32 17.69 18.48 -36.40
N ALA A 33 17.42 19.78 -36.49
CA ALA A 33 16.85 20.41 -37.69
C ALA A 33 17.77 20.31 -38.91
N VAL A 34 19.08 20.12 -38.73
CA VAL A 34 20.06 19.97 -39.81
C VAL A 34 20.00 18.57 -40.45
N LEU A 35 19.52 17.55 -39.72
CA LEU A 35 19.57 16.15 -40.17
C LEU A 35 18.80 15.87 -41.47
N PRO A 36 17.57 16.37 -41.70
CA PRO A 36 16.86 16.17 -42.97
C PRO A 36 17.59 16.76 -44.17
N PHE A 37 18.29 17.90 -43.99
CA PHE A 37 19.10 18.50 -45.05
C PHE A 37 20.30 17.61 -45.41
N LEU A 38 20.98 17.05 -44.41
CA LEU A 38 22.08 16.11 -44.64
C LEU A 38 21.60 14.87 -45.42
N ALA A 39 20.42 14.33 -45.09
CA ALA A 39 19.81 13.22 -45.85
C ALA A 39 19.54 13.60 -47.32
N ARG A 40 18.98 14.79 -47.57
CA ARG A 40 18.65 15.28 -48.93
C ARG A 40 19.88 15.43 -49.82
N TYR A 41 21.02 15.79 -49.24
CA TYR A 41 22.30 15.92 -49.95
C TYR A 41 23.15 14.64 -49.94
N GLY A 42 22.63 13.53 -49.41
CA GLY A 42 23.36 12.26 -49.32
C GLY A 42 24.57 12.27 -48.37
N LEU A 43 24.68 13.29 -47.50
CA LEU A 43 25.80 13.46 -46.58
C LEU A 43 25.56 12.62 -45.32
N ARG A 44 26.54 11.79 -44.96
CA ARG A 44 26.50 10.94 -43.77
C ARG A 44 27.22 11.63 -42.61
N PRO A 45 26.51 12.00 -41.53
CA PRO A 45 27.16 12.52 -40.34
C PRO A 45 28.05 11.43 -39.71
N PRO A 46 29.20 11.79 -39.11
CA PRO A 46 29.98 10.87 -38.32
C PRO A 46 29.13 10.25 -37.20
N THR A 47 29.26 8.95 -36.99
CA THR A 47 28.50 8.23 -35.95
C THR A 47 28.79 8.77 -34.55
N ARG A 48 30.01 9.26 -34.29
CA ARG A 48 30.37 9.98 -33.06
C ARG A 48 29.53 11.23 -32.82
N SER A 49 29.27 12.04 -33.85
CA SER A 49 28.42 13.23 -33.76
C SER A 49 26.97 12.85 -33.46
N LEU A 50 26.47 11.77 -34.07
CA LEU A 50 25.12 11.25 -33.81
C LEU A 50 25.00 10.66 -32.40
N SER A 51 26.02 9.96 -31.90
CA SER A 51 26.06 9.46 -30.51
C SER A 51 26.03 10.61 -29.50
N LEU A 52 26.82 11.67 -29.72
CA LEU A 52 26.82 12.84 -28.85
C LEU A 52 25.47 13.56 -28.87
N LEU A 53 24.89 13.77 -30.06
CA LEU A 53 23.57 14.37 -30.20
C LEU A 53 22.49 13.55 -29.48
N LEU A 54 22.48 12.22 -29.65
CA LEU A 54 21.56 11.34 -28.94
C LEU A 54 21.80 11.38 -27.43
N SER A 55 23.05 11.29 -26.98
CA SER A 55 23.39 11.40 -25.56
C SER A 55 22.79 12.66 -24.95
N HIS A 56 23.03 13.83 -25.52
CA HIS A 56 22.46 15.09 -25.02
C HIS A 56 20.93 15.11 -25.05
N CYS A 57 20.29 14.59 -26.11
CA CYS A 57 18.83 14.48 -26.19
C CYS A 57 18.22 13.53 -25.13
N LEU A 58 19.00 12.58 -24.60
CA LEU A 58 18.54 11.61 -23.60
C LEU A 58 18.69 12.11 -22.15
N HIS A 59 19.37 13.24 -21.90
CA HIS A 59 19.54 13.79 -20.55
C HIS A 59 18.23 14.36 -19.97
N SER A 60 17.28 14.77 -20.81
CA SER A 60 16.01 15.35 -20.38
C SER A 60 14.81 14.67 -21.05
N PRO A 61 13.73 14.37 -20.31
CA PRO A 61 12.48 13.88 -20.90
C PRO A 61 11.89 14.84 -21.94
N ALA A 62 12.11 16.15 -21.78
CA ALA A 62 11.60 17.17 -22.70
C ALA A 62 12.21 17.08 -24.11
N SER A 63 13.43 16.54 -24.24
CA SER A 63 14.13 16.34 -25.53
C SER A 63 13.88 14.97 -26.15
N LEU A 64 13.03 14.12 -25.55
CA LEU A 64 12.67 12.81 -26.11
C LEU A 64 12.07 12.88 -27.53
N PRO A 65 11.25 13.89 -27.90
CA PRO A 65 10.79 14.06 -29.28
C PRO A 65 11.93 14.31 -30.27
N LEU A 66 12.97 15.03 -29.84
CA LEU A 66 14.18 15.28 -30.63
C LEU A 66 14.97 13.98 -30.82
N ALA A 67 15.15 13.19 -29.75
CA ALA A 67 15.78 11.87 -29.83
C ALA A 67 15.06 10.94 -30.82
N ARG A 68 13.71 10.95 -30.81
CA ARG A 68 12.89 10.19 -31.77
C ARG A 68 13.12 10.65 -33.22
N ARG A 69 13.32 11.94 -33.47
CA ARG A 69 13.67 12.47 -34.80
C ARG A 69 15.04 11.98 -35.26
N VAL A 70 16.04 11.95 -34.39
CA VAL A 70 17.36 11.38 -34.70
C VAL A 70 17.25 9.89 -35.03
N LEU A 71 16.47 9.12 -34.27
CA LEU A 71 16.22 7.71 -34.55
C LEU A 71 15.54 7.49 -35.90
N ASN A 72 14.54 8.31 -36.24
CA ASN A 72 13.90 8.27 -37.55
C ASN A 72 14.91 8.56 -38.67
N PHE A 73 15.75 9.58 -38.52
CA PHE A 73 16.82 9.87 -39.48
C PHE A 73 17.75 8.67 -39.69
N LEU A 74 18.14 7.98 -38.62
CA LEU A 74 18.97 6.76 -38.71
C LEU A 74 18.26 5.62 -39.46
N HIS A 75 16.95 5.44 -39.25
CA HIS A 75 16.17 4.39 -39.92
C HIS A 75 15.88 4.66 -41.40
N PHE A 76 15.76 5.93 -41.80
CA PHE A 76 15.41 6.31 -43.19
C PHE A 76 16.65 6.68 -44.04
N THR A 77 17.86 6.52 -43.50
CA THR A 77 19.11 6.76 -44.23
C THR A 77 19.91 5.47 -44.40
N ALA A 78 20.95 5.52 -45.24
CA ALA A 78 21.89 4.41 -45.45
C ALA A 78 22.71 4.03 -44.19
N LEU A 79 22.44 4.67 -43.05
CA LEU A 79 23.05 4.35 -41.76
C LEU A 79 22.35 3.17 -41.06
N LYS A 80 21.10 2.83 -41.44
CA LYS A 80 20.32 1.75 -40.82
C LYS A 80 21.05 0.40 -40.71
N PRO A 81 21.72 -0.12 -41.75
CA PRO A 81 22.43 -1.39 -41.66
C PRO A 81 23.80 -1.27 -40.95
N VAL A 82 24.34 -0.05 -40.82
CA VAL A 82 25.71 0.19 -40.35
C VAL A 82 25.77 0.52 -38.86
N TYR A 83 24.76 1.22 -38.32
CA TYR A 83 24.81 1.66 -36.93
C TYR A 83 24.87 0.51 -35.90
N PRO A 84 24.31 -0.70 -36.10
CA PRO A 84 24.47 -1.80 -35.15
C PRO A 84 25.93 -2.18 -34.87
N SER A 85 26.82 -1.98 -35.85
CA SER A 85 28.27 -2.21 -35.72
C SER A 85 28.99 -1.16 -34.85
N HIS A 86 28.32 -0.06 -34.49
CA HIS A 86 28.88 1.01 -33.67
C HIS A 86 28.33 0.96 -32.24
N THR A 87 29.01 0.25 -31.34
CA THR A 87 28.57 -0.05 -29.96
C THR A 87 28.08 1.17 -29.17
N PHE A 88 28.79 2.31 -29.23
CA PHE A 88 28.38 3.53 -28.51
C PHE A 88 27.05 4.10 -29.01
N LEU A 89 26.87 4.16 -30.34
CA LEU A 89 25.63 4.65 -30.95
C LEU A 89 24.47 3.68 -30.64
N SER A 90 24.72 2.38 -30.78
CA SER A 90 23.76 1.33 -30.44
C SER A 90 23.31 1.41 -28.97
N ASN A 91 24.22 1.62 -28.01
CA ASN A 91 23.86 1.75 -26.59
C ASN A 91 22.88 2.89 -26.32
N HIS A 92 23.08 4.06 -26.94
CA HIS A 92 22.13 5.17 -26.81
C HIS A 92 20.78 4.89 -27.48
N ILE A 93 20.77 4.16 -28.61
CA ILE A 93 19.54 3.75 -29.29
C ILE A 93 18.77 2.70 -28.45
N LEU A 94 19.47 1.74 -27.83
CA LEU A 94 18.86 0.79 -26.89
C LEU A 94 18.18 1.54 -25.75
N HIS A 95 18.87 2.49 -25.12
CA HIS A 95 18.29 3.31 -24.06
C HIS A 95 17.04 4.07 -24.51
N LEU A 96 17.07 4.66 -25.71
CA LEU A 96 15.92 5.35 -26.31
C LEU A 96 14.75 4.39 -26.55
N HIS A 97 14.99 3.17 -27.03
CA HIS A 97 13.92 2.19 -27.23
C HIS A 97 13.19 1.85 -25.93
N PHE A 98 13.91 1.70 -24.82
CA PHE A 98 13.29 1.49 -23.51
C PHE A 98 12.54 2.71 -22.99
N LEU A 99 13.05 3.93 -23.20
CA LEU A 99 12.29 5.16 -22.88
C LEU A 99 10.99 5.28 -23.68
N LEU A 100 10.95 4.71 -24.88
CA LEU A 100 9.76 4.66 -25.73
C LEU A 100 8.86 3.44 -25.48
N GLY A 101 9.19 2.56 -24.52
CA GLY A 101 8.43 1.34 -24.23
C GLY A 101 8.53 0.24 -25.29
N ARG A 102 9.57 0.26 -26.15
CA ARG A 102 9.74 -0.67 -27.28
C ARG A 102 10.84 -1.69 -27.00
N SER A 103 10.57 -2.63 -26.09
CA SER A 103 11.53 -3.68 -25.69
C SER A 103 11.87 -4.64 -26.84
N ASP A 104 10.90 -4.96 -27.68
CA ASP A 104 11.03 -5.76 -28.90
C ASP A 104 12.13 -5.24 -29.83
N ARG A 105 12.12 -3.93 -30.10
CA ARG A 105 13.10 -3.28 -30.98
C ARG A 105 14.47 -3.14 -30.32
N ALA A 106 14.51 -3.00 -29.00
CA ALA A 106 15.76 -3.02 -28.25
C ALA A 106 16.41 -4.40 -28.35
N GLN A 107 15.63 -5.48 -28.21
CA GLN A 107 16.12 -6.86 -28.33
C GLN A 107 16.61 -7.18 -29.75
N ASP A 108 15.88 -6.77 -30.78
CA ASP A 108 16.30 -6.94 -32.18
C ASP A 108 17.61 -6.19 -32.49
N LEU A 109 17.75 -4.95 -32.01
CA LEU A 109 19.01 -4.21 -32.15
C LEU A 109 20.14 -4.90 -31.40
N PHE A 110 19.91 -5.33 -30.16
CA PHE A 110 20.92 -5.99 -29.34
C PHE A 110 21.43 -7.28 -30.00
N GLY A 111 20.54 -8.09 -30.61
CA GLY A 111 20.91 -9.29 -31.35
C GLY A 111 21.72 -9.02 -32.64
N LYS A 112 21.61 -7.81 -33.21
CA LYS A 112 22.37 -7.37 -34.39
C LYS A 112 23.73 -6.74 -34.05
N MET A 113 24.04 -6.54 -32.76
CA MET A 113 25.33 -5.99 -32.35
C MET A 113 26.42 -7.07 -32.45
N PRO A 114 27.51 -6.85 -33.22
CA PRO A 114 28.55 -7.86 -33.40
C PRO A 114 29.38 -8.09 -32.12
N GLN A 115 29.58 -7.05 -31.31
CA GLN A 115 30.29 -7.12 -30.03
C GLN A 115 29.60 -6.24 -28.96
N PRO A 116 28.55 -6.75 -28.29
CA PRO A 116 27.95 -6.06 -27.15
C PRO A 116 28.93 -6.05 -25.97
N ASN A 117 29.12 -4.89 -25.34
CA ASN A 117 29.97 -4.74 -24.16
C ASN A 117 29.11 -4.69 -22.88
N VAL A 118 29.74 -4.67 -21.70
CA VAL A 118 29.04 -4.65 -20.40
C VAL A 118 28.03 -3.49 -20.31
N PHE A 119 28.32 -2.33 -20.91
CA PHE A 119 27.38 -1.21 -20.98
C PHE A 119 26.14 -1.53 -21.82
N SER A 120 26.28 -2.24 -22.94
CA SER A 120 25.15 -2.71 -23.76
C SER A 120 24.22 -3.60 -22.93
N TYR A 121 24.78 -4.57 -22.20
CA TYR A 121 24.02 -5.45 -21.31
C TYR A 121 23.38 -4.68 -20.15
N ASN A 122 24.11 -3.79 -19.48
CA ASN A 122 23.57 -2.96 -18.39
C ASN A 122 22.43 -2.05 -18.87
N THR A 123 22.52 -1.53 -20.10
CA THR A 123 21.44 -0.74 -20.71
C THR A 123 20.19 -1.58 -20.95
N MET A 124 20.35 -2.81 -21.42
CA MET A 124 19.25 -3.77 -21.58
C MET A 124 18.64 -4.15 -20.23
N LEU A 125 19.46 -4.45 -19.22
CA LEU A 125 19.00 -4.76 -17.86
C LEU A 125 18.18 -3.61 -17.27
N ALA A 126 18.73 -2.40 -17.24
CA ALA A 126 18.03 -1.23 -16.72
C ALA A 126 16.75 -0.94 -17.50
N GLY A 127 16.76 -1.20 -18.80
CA GLY A 127 15.61 -1.10 -19.69
C GLY A 127 14.47 -2.06 -19.33
N TYR A 128 14.77 -3.34 -19.16
CA TYR A 128 13.78 -4.34 -18.74
C TYR A 128 13.23 -4.05 -17.35
N VAL A 129 14.10 -3.67 -16.40
CA VAL A 129 13.69 -3.28 -15.04
C VAL A 129 12.73 -2.10 -15.07
N ARG A 130 13.02 -1.07 -15.88
CA ARG A 130 12.14 0.10 -16.05
C ARG A 130 10.74 -0.27 -16.55
N LEU A 131 10.63 -1.28 -17.41
CA LEU A 131 9.36 -1.76 -17.94
C LEU A 131 8.68 -2.80 -17.03
N GLY A 132 9.25 -3.11 -15.87
CA GLY A 132 8.74 -4.15 -14.95
C GLY A 132 8.95 -5.58 -15.45
N LEU A 133 9.75 -5.79 -16.51
CA LEU A 133 10.01 -7.11 -17.10
C LEU A 133 11.15 -7.84 -16.36
N ILE A 134 10.96 -8.10 -15.06
CA ILE A 134 12.01 -8.60 -14.17
C ILE A 134 12.55 -9.98 -14.61
N ALA A 135 11.68 -10.90 -15.04
CA ALA A 135 12.11 -12.21 -15.52
C ALA A 135 13.06 -12.11 -16.73
N HIS A 136 12.81 -11.16 -17.65
CA HIS A 136 13.70 -10.93 -18.79
C HIS A 136 15.05 -10.35 -18.33
N ALA A 137 15.04 -9.46 -17.33
CA ALA A 137 16.25 -8.91 -16.74
C ALA A 137 17.10 -10.00 -16.04
N VAL A 138 16.48 -10.88 -15.25
CA VAL A 138 17.16 -12.00 -14.56
C VAL A 138 17.78 -12.97 -15.58
N ASN A 139 17.04 -13.33 -16.63
CA ASN A 139 17.52 -14.20 -17.69
C ASN A 139 18.73 -13.58 -18.42
N LEU A 140 18.62 -12.30 -18.81
CA LEU A 140 19.73 -11.60 -19.45
C LEU A 140 20.96 -11.54 -18.54
N PHE A 141 20.75 -11.25 -17.25
CA PHE A 141 21.83 -11.18 -16.26
C PHE A 141 22.58 -12.52 -16.15
N ASN A 142 21.87 -13.65 -16.16
CA ASN A 142 22.48 -14.98 -16.10
C ASN A 142 23.26 -15.33 -17.38
N CYS A 143 22.91 -14.73 -18.53
CA CYS A 143 23.63 -14.92 -19.80
C CYS A 143 24.80 -13.95 -20.02
N MET A 144 25.02 -12.96 -19.14
CA MET A 144 26.12 -11.99 -19.30
C MET A 144 27.51 -12.68 -19.25
N PRO A 145 28.40 -12.44 -20.24
CA PRO A 145 29.76 -12.97 -20.21
C PRO A 145 30.61 -12.37 -19.08
N HIS A 146 30.50 -11.05 -18.89
CA HIS A 146 31.18 -10.30 -17.84
C HIS A 146 30.16 -9.44 -17.10
N ARG A 147 30.29 -9.38 -15.77
CA ARG A 147 29.39 -8.63 -14.88
C ARG A 147 30.23 -7.66 -14.06
N ASP A 148 29.77 -6.43 -13.98
CA ASP A 148 30.34 -5.42 -13.09
C ASP A 148 29.38 -5.11 -11.94
N LEU A 149 29.79 -4.24 -11.02
CA LEU A 149 28.93 -3.84 -9.90
C LEU A 149 27.63 -3.17 -10.34
N VAL A 150 27.62 -2.52 -11.51
CA VAL A 150 26.39 -1.91 -12.05
C VAL A 150 25.40 -3.00 -12.45
N SER A 151 25.84 -4.08 -13.10
CA SER A 151 25.00 -5.24 -13.43
C SER A 151 24.36 -5.83 -12.17
N TRP A 152 25.18 -6.09 -11.13
CA TRP A 152 24.73 -6.68 -9.87
C TRP A 152 23.78 -5.77 -9.10
N ASN A 153 24.14 -4.50 -8.92
CA ASN A 153 23.31 -3.54 -8.19
C ASN A 153 21.97 -3.31 -8.89
N THR A 154 21.95 -3.30 -10.23
CA THR A 154 20.72 -3.15 -11.00
C THR A 154 19.75 -4.31 -10.74
N ILE A 155 20.22 -5.56 -10.77
CA ILE A 155 19.33 -6.72 -10.58
C ILE A 155 18.88 -6.88 -9.13
N ILE A 156 19.78 -6.67 -8.16
CA ILE A 156 19.45 -6.76 -6.72
C ILE A 156 18.40 -5.69 -6.37
N LEU A 157 18.61 -4.45 -6.80
CA LEU A 157 17.65 -3.36 -6.52
C LEU A 157 16.30 -3.58 -7.21
N ALA A 158 16.31 -4.14 -8.43
CA ALA A 158 15.09 -4.47 -9.14
C ALA A 158 14.26 -5.51 -8.38
N LEU A 159 14.88 -6.63 -8.00
CA LEU A 159 14.25 -7.70 -7.23
C LEU A 159 13.76 -7.21 -5.86
N ALA A 160 14.55 -6.37 -5.19
CA ALA A 160 14.19 -5.76 -3.92
C ALA A 160 12.90 -4.92 -4.02
N ARG A 161 12.72 -4.17 -5.11
CA ARG A 161 11.55 -3.30 -5.32
C ARG A 161 10.31 -4.04 -5.80
N THR A 162 10.47 -5.16 -6.49
CA THR A 162 9.33 -5.94 -7.03
C THR A 162 8.78 -6.97 -6.05
N GLY A 163 9.21 -6.96 -4.79
CA GLY A 163 8.73 -7.88 -3.74
C GLY A 163 9.43 -9.24 -3.72
N ALA A 164 10.38 -9.49 -4.63
CA ALA A 164 11.20 -10.70 -4.65
C ALA A 164 12.45 -10.55 -3.75
N ALA A 165 12.23 -10.10 -2.51
CA ALA A 165 13.32 -9.68 -1.64
C ALA A 165 14.24 -10.84 -1.20
N ALA A 166 13.73 -12.07 -1.13
CA ALA A 166 14.53 -13.26 -0.86
C ALA A 166 15.50 -13.57 -2.01
N GLU A 167 15.04 -13.43 -3.26
CA GLU A 167 15.91 -13.55 -4.43
C GLU A 167 16.97 -12.45 -4.44
N ALA A 168 16.61 -11.22 -4.10
CA ALA A 168 17.57 -10.12 -3.99
C ALA A 168 18.70 -10.44 -2.98
N ALA A 169 18.37 -11.01 -1.83
CA ALA A 169 19.36 -11.46 -0.83
C ALA A 169 20.24 -12.62 -1.35
N ALA A 170 19.66 -13.54 -2.13
CA ALA A 170 20.42 -14.61 -2.78
C ALA A 170 21.42 -14.07 -3.83
N PHE A 171 21.01 -13.11 -4.66
CA PHE A 171 21.90 -12.43 -5.61
C PHE A 171 23.00 -11.65 -4.89
N TYR A 172 22.71 -10.99 -3.77
CA TYR A 172 23.73 -10.34 -2.95
C TYR A 172 24.75 -11.35 -2.39
N SER A 173 24.29 -12.52 -1.93
CA SER A 173 25.18 -13.58 -1.45
C SER A 173 26.12 -14.09 -2.54
N ARG A 174 25.63 -14.19 -3.79
CA ARG A 174 26.44 -14.51 -4.98
C ARG A 174 27.45 -13.41 -5.32
N LEU A 175 27.05 -12.13 -5.22
CA LEU A 175 27.99 -11.02 -5.39
C LEU A 175 29.12 -11.07 -4.35
N ARG A 176 28.80 -11.40 -3.10
CA ARG A 176 29.79 -11.51 -2.01
C ARG A 176 30.83 -12.60 -2.25
N SER A 177 30.46 -13.69 -2.92
CA SER A 177 31.41 -14.73 -3.32
C SER A 177 32.29 -14.34 -4.52
N SER A 178 31.99 -13.22 -5.19
CA SER A 178 32.81 -12.72 -6.28
C SER A 178 33.98 -11.88 -5.76
N THR A 179 34.99 -11.66 -6.60
CA THR A 179 36.12 -10.77 -6.29
C THR A 179 35.75 -9.27 -6.37
N LEU A 180 34.52 -8.95 -6.77
CA LEU A 180 34.04 -7.59 -6.85
C LEU A 180 33.68 -7.10 -5.44
N GLY A 181 34.36 -6.05 -4.97
CA GLY A 181 34.05 -5.40 -3.69
C GLY A 181 32.63 -4.80 -3.65
N VAL A 182 32.17 -4.39 -2.48
CA VAL A 182 30.84 -3.79 -2.30
C VAL A 182 30.90 -2.26 -2.23
N ASN A 183 29.85 -1.58 -2.65
CA ASN A 183 29.73 -0.12 -2.54
C ASN A 183 28.40 0.32 -1.89
N ALA A 184 28.24 1.62 -1.66
CA ALA A 184 27.01 2.18 -1.09
C ALA A 184 25.73 1.78 -1.86
N HIS A 185 25.77 1.68 -3.19
CA HIS A 185 24.62 1.26 -3.99
C HIS A 185 24.28 -0.22 -3.77
N THR A 186 25.28 -1.08 -3.56
CA THR A 186 25.07 -2.49 -3.20
C THR A 186 24.34 -2.61 -1.86
N PHE A 187 24.83 -1.90 -0.84
CA PHE A 187 24.18 -1.88 0.47
C PHE A 187 22.78 -1.26 0.41
N SER A 188 22.59 -0.22 -0.41
CA SER A 188 21.27 0.38 -0.60
C SER A 188 20.26 -0.63 -1.15
N ALA A 189 20.67 -1.43 -2.14
CA ALA A 189 19.83 -2.48 -2.72
C ALA A 189 19.53 -3.60 -1.71
N LEU A 190 20.55 -4.05 -0.97
CA LEU A 190 20.39 -5.06 0.09
C LEU A 190 19.45 -4.58 1.20
N LEU A 191 19.64 -3.37 1.72
CA LEU A 191 18.82 -2.83 2.81
C LEU A 191 17.39 -2.58 2.37
N THR A 192 17.16 -2.18 1.11
CA THR A 192 15.82 -2.11 0.52
C THR A 192 15.13 -3.47 0.51
N ALA A 193 15.89 -4.54 0.20
CA ALA A 193 15.37 -5.91 0.28
C ALA A 193 15.11 -6.34 1.73
N CYS A 194 16.04 -6.07 2.65
CA CYS A 194 15.90 -6.39 4.08
C CYS A 194 14.65 -5.72 4.67
N ALA A 195 14.44 -4.43 4.38
CA ALA A 195 13.28 -3.66 4.79
C ALA A 195 11.94 -4.26 4.32
N SER A 196 11.96 -5.04 3.23
CA SER A 196 10.77 -5.71 2.66
C SER A 196 10.59 -7.15 3.14
N LEU A 197 11.65 -7.80 3.61
CA LEU A 197 11.59 -9.13 4.22
C LEU A 197 11.15 -9.04 5.67
N ALA A 198 10.43 -10.04 6.18
CA ALA A 198 10.13 -10.14 7.62
C ALA A 198 11.30 -10.77 8.42
N ASP A 199 12.54 -10.67 7.95
CA ASP A 199 13.72 -11.28 8.56
C ASP A 199 14.59 -10.25 9.28
N LYS A 200 14.49 -10.24 10.62
CA LYS A 200 15.25 -9.36 11.50
C LYS A 200 16.75 -9.70 11.53
N SER A 201 17.09 -10.97 11.37
CA SER A 201 18.48 -11.45 11.41
C SER A 201 19.27 -10.91 10.23
N LEU A 202 18.65 -10.89 9.04
CA LEU A 202 19.27 -10.37 7.83
C LEU A 202 19.63 -8.89 7.96
N THR A 203 18.77 -8.06 8.58
CA THR A 203 19.06 -6.64 8.82
C THR A 203 20.25 -6.46 9.76
N LEU A 204 20.34 -7.24 10.84
CA LEU A 204 21.47 -7.20 11.77
C LEU A 204 22.78 -7.61 11.07
N GLN A 205 22.74 -8.66 10.26
CA GLN A 205 23.90 -9.11 9.47
C GLN A 205 24.32 -8.06 8.43
N ALA A 206 23.36 -7.45 7.74
CA ALA A 206 23.61 -6.37 6.78
C ALA A 206 24.25 -5.15 7.47
N HIS A 207 23.77 -4.76 8.65
CA HIS A 207 24.38 -3.68 9.42
C HIS A 207 25.82 -4.01 9.84
N GLY A 208 26.08 -5.23 10.33
CA GLY A 208 27.45 -5.67 10.64
C GLY A 208 28.39 -5.58 9.43
N GLN A 209 27.90 -5.93 8.24
CA GLN A 209 28.67 -5.80 7.00
C GLN A 209 28.91 -4.34 6.59
N VAL A 210 27.91 -3.47 6.77
CA VAL A 210 28.07 -2.02 6.54
C VAL A 210 29.17 -1.43 7.43
N LEU A 211 29.22 -1.85 8.69
CA LEU A 211 30.24 -1.43 9.65
C LEU A 211 31.64 -1.90 9.24
N VAL A 212 31.80 -3.20 8.97
CA VAL A 212 33.10 -3.79 8.57
C VAL A 212 33.60 -3.22 7.25
N ALA A 213 32.70 -2.93 6.30
CA ALA A 213 33.05 -2.35 5.02
C ALA A 213 33.24 -0.81 5.05
N GLY A 214 33.07 -0.16 6.20
CA GLY A 214 33.33 1.27 6.38
C GLY A 214 32.28 2.22 5.80
N TRP A 215 31.04 1.76 5.58
CA TRP A 215 29.95 2.57 4.98
C TRP A 215 28.98 3.17 6.01
N SER A 216 29.29 3.10 7.30
CA SER A 216 28.42 3.54 8.40
C SER A 216 28.10 5.03 8.43
N PHE A 217 28.96 5.87 7.83
CA PHE A 217 28.76 7.33 7.74
C PHE A 217 28.11 7.76 6.42
N ASN A 218 27.80 6.83 5.52
CA ASN A 218 27.13 7.17 4.27
C ASN A 218 25.64 7.44 4.53
N LEU A 219 25.20 8.69 4.31
CA LEU A 219 23.84 9.14 4.60
C LEU A 219 22.75 8.21 4.01
N VAL A 220 22.90 7.77 2.75
CA VAL A 220 21.90 6.92 2.09
C VAL A 220 21.83 5.55 2.75
N VAL A 221 22.99 4.93 3.03
CA VAL A 221 23.07 3.63 3.69
C VAL A 221 22.53 3.72 5.12
N SER A 222 22.91 4.73 5.90
CA SER A 222 22.44 4.91 7.28
C SER A 222 20.94 5.18 7.36
N SER A 223 20.38 5.96 6.43
CA SER A 223 18.94 6.22 6.37
C SER A 223 18.14 4.97 6.00
N LEU A 224 18.67 4.12 5.10
CA LEU A 224 18.07 2.82 4.77
C LEU A 224 18.22 1.79 5.91
N LEU A 225 19.28 1.86 6.71
CA LEU A 225 19.41 1.07 7.93
C LEU A 225 18.33 1.45 8.94
N VAL A 226 18.08 2.75 9.15
CA VAL A 226 16.99 3.24 10.00
C VAL A 226 15.64 2.71 9.50
N ASP A 227 15.35 2.81 8.20
CA ASP A 227 14.10 2.29 7.60
C ASP A 227 13.94 0.77 7.80
N ALA A 228 15.00 -0.01 7.58
CA ALA A 228 14.98 -1.46 7.77
C ALA A 228 14.70 -1.81 9.25
N TYR A 229 15.44 -1.23 10.20
CA TYR A 229 15.19 -1.47 11.62
C TYR A 229 13.80 -1.02 12.08
N ALA A 230 13.34 0.13 11.58
CA ALA A 230 12.01 0.66 11.85
C ALA A 230 10.90 -0.31 11.40
N LYS A 231 10.98 -0.83 10.17
CA LYS A 231 9.99 -1.79 9.63
C LYS A 231 9.98 -3.13 10.37
N HIS A 232 11.12 -3.54 10.94
CA HIS A 232 11.23 -4.74 11.77
C HIS A 232 10.83 -4.54 13.24
N GLY A 233 10.44 -3.32 13.63
CA GLY A 233 10.05 -2.98 15.00
C GLY A 233 11.23 -2.94 15.98
N ILE A 234 12.48 -2.86 15.51
CA ILE A 234 13.68 -2.78 16.34
C ILE A 234 13.98 -1.29 16.61
N ILE A 235 13.05 -0.62 17.32
CA ILE A 235 13.04 0.84 17.46
C ILE A 235 14.30 1.36 18.18
N LYS A 236 14.80 0.63 19.17
CA LYS A 236 16.00 1.04 19.94
C LYS A 236 17.25 1.14 19.07
N ASP A 237 17.48 0.17 18.19
CA ASP A 237 18.66 0.18 17.32
C ASP A 237 18.47 1.15 16.14
N ALA A 238 17.24 1.26 15.61
CA ALA A 238 16.90 2.33 14.67
C ALA A 238 17.24 3.72 15.24
N ARG A 239 16.88 3.96 16.51
CA ARG A 239 17.15 5.21 17.21
C ARG A 239 18.66 5.48 17.36
N LYS A 240 19.45 4.47 17.73
CA LYS A 240 20.92 4.62 17.83
C LYS A 240 21.54 5.02 16.48
N VAL A 241 21.17 4.34 15.40
CA VAL A 241 21.68 4.66 14.05
C VAL A 241 21.22 6.07 13.66
N PHE A 242 19.95 6.40 13.91
CA PHE A 242 19.39 7.72 13.64
C PHE A 242 20.13 8.84 14.40
N ASP A 243 20.46 8.64 15.67
CA ASP A 243 21.18 9.63 16.49
C ASP A 243 22.63 9.83 16.01
N GLN A 244 23.25 8.83 15.39
CA GLN A 244 24.60 8.90 14.83
C GLN A 244 24.69 9.63 13.48
N ILE A 245 23.58 9.79 12.76
CA ILE A 245 23.57 10.51 11.47
C ILE A 245 23.71 12.03 11.73
N PRO A 246 24.77 12.70 11.28
CA PRO A 246 24.98 14.12 11.57
C PRO A 246 23.90 15.02 10.93
N VAL A 247 23.63 14.80 9.65
CA VAL A 247 22.60 15.48 8.87
C VAL A 247 21.63 14.44 8.36
N ARG A 248 20.40 14.44 8.87
CA ARG A 248 19.38 13.43 8.58
C ARG A 248 18.52 13.88 7.42
N ASP A 249 18.31 12.99 6.46
CA ASP A 249 17.37 13.23 5.37
C ASP A 249 15.92 12.94 5.80
N VAL A 250 14.98 13.35 4.96
CA VAL A 250 13.54 13.15 5.19
C VAL A 250 13.20 11.66 5.36
N LEU A 251 13.93 10.75 4.70
CA LEU A 251 13.71 9.30 4.82
C LEU A 251 14.00 8.81 6.24
N ALA A 252 15.15 9.16 6.82
CA ALA A 252 15.49 8.79 8.19
C ALA A 252 14.46 9.32 9.22
N TRP A 253 14.03 10.57 9.09
CA TRP A 253 13.00 11.17 9.95
C TRP A 253 11.66 10.44 9.83
N THR A 254 11.16 10.27 8.61
CA THR A 254 9.88 9.60 8.34
C THR A 254 9.85 8.15 8.81
N ALA A 255 10.96 7.43 8.64
CA ALA A 255 11.13 6.07 9.13
C ALA A 255 11.00 6.00 10.66
N MET A 256 11.66 6.89 11.39
CA MET A 256 11.57 6.93 12.86
C MET A 256 10.18 7.30 13.35
N VAL A 257 9.55 8.34 12.79
CA VAL A 257 8.18 8.74 13.14
C VAL A 257 7.22 7.57 12.90
N SER A 258 7.33 6.90 11.75
CA SER A 258 6.55 5.69 11.48
C SER A 258 6.83 4.56 12.46
N ALA A 259 8.06 4.38 12.92
CA ALA A 259 8.44 3.30 13.81
C ALA A 259 7.77 3.46 15.18
N TYR A 260 7.88 4.65 15.77
CA TYR A 260 7.25 4.98 17.05
C TYR A 260 5.72 4.90 16.95
N ALA A 261 5.13 5.45 15.87
CA ALA A 261 3.70 5.40 15.66
C ALA A 261 3.16 3.96 15.54
N LYS A 262 3.86 3.09 14.79
CA LYS A 262 3.51 1.66 14.71
C LYS A 262 3.72 0.91 16.02
N GLY A 263 4.69 1.34 16.83
CA GLY A 263 4.95 0.81 18.17
C GLY A 263 4.00 1.32 19.26
N GLY A 264 3.09 2.22 18.94
CA GLY A 264 2.10 2.81 19.86
C GLY A 264 2.60 3.96 20.72
N ASP A 265 3.88 4.33 20.62
CA ASP A 265 4.45 5.49 21.31
C ASP A 265 4.21 6.77 20.48
N MET A 266 2.96 7.24 20.50
CA MET A 266 2.56 8.44 19.76
C MET A 266 3.21 9.73 20.32
N GLY A 267 3.61 9.73 21.59
CA GLY A 267 4.32 10.86 22.20
C GLY A 267 5.69 11.09 21.56
N SER A 268 6.52 10.03 21.48
CA SER A 268 7.81 10.11 20.80
C SER A 268 7.67 10.36 19.30
N ALA A 269 6.63 9.79 18.66
CA ALA A 269 6.35 10.03 17.25
C ALA A 269 6.04 11.51 16.96
N GLN A 270 5.19 12.14 17.77
CA GLN A 270 4.84 13.56 17.65
C GLN A 270 6.06 14.45 17.90
N GLN A 271 6.82 14.20 18.97
CA GLN A 271 8.03 14.98 19.28
C GLN A 271 9.04 14.97 18.14
N LEU A 272 9.29 13.80 17.54
CA LEU A 272 10.20 13.68 16.39
C LEU A 272 9.65 14.38 15.15
N PHE A 273 8.34 14.33 14.93
CA PHE A 273 7.70 15.03 13.84
C PHE A 273 7.82 16.54 14.00
N ASP A 274 7.58 17.07 15.20
CA ASP A 274 7.62 18.51 15.47
C ASP A 274 9.00 19.11 15.17
N VAL A 275 10.07 18.44 15.61
CA VAL A 275 11.47 18.87 15.37
C VAL A 275 12.00 18.56 13.96
N MET A 276 11.23 17.84 13.13
CA MET A 276 11.62 17.51 11.76
C MET A 276 11.78 18.80 10.93
N PRO A 277 12.97 19.07 10.34
CA PRO A 277 13.23 20.32 9.62
C PRO A 277 12.37 20.52 8.39
N GLU A 278 12.16 19.45 7.62
CA GLU A 278 11.34 19.43 6.41
C GLU A 278 10.27 18.36 6.55
N LYS A 279 9.01 18.76 6.67
CA LYS A 279 7.86 17.85 6.72
C LYS A 279 7.29 17.70 5.30
N ASN A 280 7.15 16.47 4.82
CA ASN A 280 6.55 16.19 3.51
C ASN A 280 5.22 15.45 3.66
N LEU A 281 4.50 15.28 2.55
CA LEU A 281 3.22 14.54 2.51
C LEU A 281 3.31 13.17 3.21
N VAL A 282 4.43 12.45 3.02
CA VAL A 282 4.62 11.11 3.62
C VAL A 282 4.68 11.19 5.14
N SER A 283 5.45 12.13 5.72
CA SER A 283 5.52 12.28 7.18
C SER A 283 4.16 12.61 7.79
N TRP A 284 3.38 13.49 7.16
CA TRP A 284 2.03 13.84 7.61
C TRP A 284 1.08 12.62 7.57
N THR A 285 1.00 11.96 6.42
CA THR A 285 0.14 10.79 6.22
C THR A 285 0.48 9.66 7.19
N MET A 286 1.77 9.41 7.45
CA MET A 286 2.21 8.38 8.39
C MET A 286 1.82 8.69 9.83
N LEU A 287 1.94 9.95 10.26
CA LEU A 287 1.57 10.33 11.62
C LEU A 287 0.05 10.34 11.82
N ILE A 288 -0.73 10.84 10.84
CA ILE A 288 -2.20 10.78 10.84
C ILE A 288 -2.69 9.33 10.90
N GLY A 289 -2.16 8.46 10.04
CA GLY A 289 -2.47 7.04 10.07
C GLY A 289 -2.01 6.34 11.37
N GLY A 290 -0.92 6.82 11.96
CA GLY A 290 -0.42 6.40 13.27
C GLY A 290 -1.40 6.67 14.40
N TYR A 291 -1.89 7.91 14.50
CA TYR A 291 -2.92 8.29 15.47
C TYR A 291 -4.19 7.45 15.32
N LEU A 292 -4.68 7.28 14.09
CA LEU A 292 -5.86 6.45 13.80
C LEU A 292 -5.68 5.00 14.31
N ARG A 293 -4.54 4.37 14.01
CA ARG A 293 -4.28 2.96 14.40
C ARG A 293 -4.19 2.75 15.90
N ASN A 294 -3.83 3.80 16.65
CA ASN A 294 -3.73 3.77 18.10
C ASN A 294 -5.00 4.27 18.79
N GLY A 295 -6.13 4.37 18.07
CA GLY A 295 -7.42 4.77 18.63
C GLY A 295 -7.57 6.27 18.94
N LEU A 296 -6.59 7.08 18.53
CA LEU A 296 -6.54 8.52 18.78
C LEU A 296 -7.09 9.29 17.56
N ALA A 297 -8.36 9.05 17.26
CA ALA A 297 -9.00 9.54 16.04
C ALA A 297 -9.17 11.08 16.01
N PHE A 298 -9.38 11.72 17.15
CA PHE A 298 -9.48 13.18 17.22
C PHE A 298 -8.15 13.87 16.89
N GLU A 299 -7.05 13.34 17.41
CA GLU A 299 -5.70 13.82 17.14
C GLU A 299 -5.36 13.67 15.66
N ALA A 300 -5.75 12.55 15.03
CA ALA A 300 -5.62 12.34 13.59
C ALA A 300 -6.35 13.43 12.78
N LEU A 301 -7.59 13.76 13.15
CA LEU A 301 -8.38 14.81 12.49
C LEU A 301 -7.82 16.22 12.72
N ASN A 302 -7.35 16.53 13.93
CA ASN A 302 -6.70 17.80 14.21
C ASN A 302 -5.39 17.94 13.42
N LEU A 303 -4.60 16.87 13.31
CA LEU A 303 -3.37 16.88 12.52
C LEU A 303 -3.65 17.05 11.02
N PHE A 304 -4.75 16.48 10.52
CA PHE A 304 -5.22 16.74 9.15
C PHE A 304 -5.58 18.21 8.92
N ARG A 305 -6.23 18.86 9.88
CA ARG A 305 -6.52 20.30 9.81
C ARG A 305 -5.22 21.10 9.72
N ILE A 306 -4.25 20.82 10.60
CA ILE A 306 -2.94 21.50 10.60
C ILE A 306 -2.22 21.27 9.26
N MET A 307 -2.20 20.04 8.74
CA MET A 307 -1.62 19.72 7.43
C MET A 307 -2.22 20.56 6.29
N VAL A 308 -3.53 20.76 6.31
CA VAL A 308 -4.26 21.57 5.32
C VAL A 308 -3.97 23.06 5.49
N ASP A 309 -3.90 23.55 6.72
CA ASP A 309 -3.57 24.94 7.06
C ASP A 309 -2.12 25.29 6.61
N ASP A 310 -1.20 24.32 6.72
CA ASP A 310 0.18 24.41 6.21
C ASP A 310 0.28 24.29 4.68
N GLY A 311 -0.85 24.17 3.97
CA GLY A 311 -0.90 24.12 2.51
C GLY A 311 -0.47 22.79 1.89
N VAL A 312 -0.24 21.74 2.70
CA VAL A 312 0.13 20.41 2.21
C VAL A 312 -1.11 19.71 1.65
N GLN A 313 -1.04 19.31 0.37
CA GLN A 313 -2.18 18.67 -0.30
C GLN A 313 -2.31 17.20 0.12
N PRO A 314 -3.46 16.78 0.70
CA PRO A 314 -3.69 15.40 1.10
C PRO A 314 -3.76 14.45 -0.11
N ASP A 315 -3.29 13.22 0.09
CA ASP A 315 -3.46 12.14 -0.89
C ASP A 315 -4.58 11.17 -0.50
N GLN A 316 -4.76 10.13 -1.32
CA GLN A 316 -5.78 9.08 -1.10
C GLN A 316 -5.65 8.38 0.26
N PHE A 317 -4.43 8.22 0.77
CA PHE A 317 -4.17 7.55 2.05
C PHE A 317 -4.43 8.48 3.22
N THR A 318 -4.10 9.77 3.08
CA THR A 318 -4.46 10.81 4.05
C THR A 318 -5.98 10.89 4.16
N PHE A 319 -6.69 11.03 3.04
CA PHE A 319 -8.16 11.15 3.03
C PHE A 319 -8.82 9.91 3.62
N SER A 320 -8.42 8.70 3.19
CA SER A 320 -8.96 7.46 3.74
C SER A 320 -8.74 7.38 5.26
N SER A 321 -7.55 7.73 5.76
CA SER A 321 -7.27 7.72 7.21
C SER A 321 -8.14 8.72 7.97
N CYS A 322 -8.35 9.93 7.44
CA CYS A 322 -9.20 10.93 8.09
C CYS A 322 -10.69 10.55 8.06
N ILE A 323 -11.16 9.95 6.96
CA ILE A 323 -12.53 9.45 6.85
C ILE A 323 -12.76 8.29 7.83
N CYS A 324 -11.81 7.37 7.94
CA CYS A 324 -11.85 6.31 8.94
C CYS A 324 -11.78 6.86 10.38
N ALA A 325 -11.03 7.93 10.63
CA ALA A 325 -11.01 8.61 11.91
C ALA A 325 -12.40 9.19 12.25
N ALA A 326 -13.04 9.87 11.30
CA ALA A 326 -14.41 10.38 11.46
C ALA A 326 -15.42 9.24 11.70
N SER A 327 -15.26 8.12 11.00
CA SER A 327 -16.05 6.88 11.19
C SER A 327 -15.88 6.31 12.60
N ALA A 328 -14.66 6.26 13.12
CA ALA A 328 -14.34 5.70 14.44
C ALA A 328 -14.97 6.49 15.60
N ILE A 329 -15.15 7.81 15.45
CA ILE A 329 -15.83 8.67 16.43
C ILE A 329 -17.30 8.94 16.08
N ALA A 330 -17.85 8.24 15.08
CA ALA A 330 -19.20 8.42 14.56
C ALA A 330 -19.57 9.89 14.23
N SER A 331 -18.59 10.70 13.78
CA SER A 331 -18.79 12.13 13.52
C SER A 331 -19.11 12.40 12.05
N VAL A 332 -20.41 12.42 11.73
CA VAL A 332 -20.91 12.78 10.38
C VAL A 332 -20.47 14.19 9.96
N LYS A 333 -20.29 15.12 10.92
CA LYS A 333 -19.85 16.49 10.68
C LYS A 333 -18.45 16.52 10.07
N HIS A 334 -17.47 15.89 10.72
CA HIS A 334 -16.11 15.78 10.19
C HIS A 334 -16.10 15.01 8.86
N GLY A 335 -16.87 13.91 8.77
CA GLY A 335 -17.02 13.15 7.52
C GLY A 335 -17.51 14.01 6.35
N LYS A 336 -18.55 14.82 6.55
CA LYS A 336 -19.08 15.76 5.54
C LYS A 336 -18.07 16.86 5.18
N GLN A 337 -17.32 17.40 6.14
CA GLN A 337 -16.28 18.40 5.88
C GLN A 337 -15.15 17.82 5.01
N ILE A 338 -14.68 16.62 5.33
CA ILE A 338 -13.63 15.93 4.55
C ILE A 338 -14.16 15.59 3.15
N HIS A 339 -15.39 15.10 3.03
CA HIS A 339 -16.01 14.81 1.75
C HIS A 339 -16.19 16.08 0.89
N ALA A 340 -16.59 17.21 1.49
CA ALA A 340 -16.64 18.50 0.79
C ALA A 340 -15.26 18.97 0.34
N ARG A 341 -14.20 18.74 1.13
CA ARG A 341 -12.82 19.06 0.76
C ARG A 341 -12.37 18.28 -0.47
N LEU A 342 -12.67 16.98 -0.57
CA LEU A 342 -12.37 16.16 -1.76
C LEU A 342 -12.91 16.79 -3.05
N PHE A 343 -14.15 17.28 -3.03
CA PHE A 343 -14.76 17.95 -4.17
C PHE A 343 -14.10 19.30 -4.48
N ARG A 344 -13.85 20.11 -3.44
CA ARG A 344 -13.28 21.47 -3.60
C ARG A 344 -11.84 21.45 -4.10
N THR A 345 -11.08 20.39 -3.83
CA THR A 345 -9.71 20.22 -4.34
C THR A 345 -9.66 19.54 -5.71
N HIS A 346 -10.80 19.27 -6.35
CA HIS A 346 -10.91 18.50 -7.59
C HIS A 346 -10.19 17.14 -7.52
N PHE A 347 -10.08 16.57 -6.31
CA PHE A 347 -9.45 15.28 -6.10
C PHE A 347 -10.31 14.20 -6.75
N LYS A 348 -9.68 13.29 -7.51
CA LYS A 348 -10.38 12.16 -8.14
C LYS A 348 -10.32 10.96 -7.18
N PRO A 349 -11.38 10.67 -6.40
CA PRO A 349 -11.34 9.60 -5.43
C PRO A 349 -11.20 8.24 -6.14
N ASN A 350 -10.29 7.42 -5.62
CA ASN A 350 -10.14 6.02 -5.99
C ASN A 350 -11.08 5.15 -5.14
N VAL A 351 -11.03 3.84 -5.36
CA VAL A 351 -11.87 2.88 -4.64
C VAL A 351 -11.67 2.97 -3.13
N ILE A 352 -10.42 3.10 -2.67
CA ILE A 352 -10.09 3.19 -1.24
C ILE A 352 -10.86 4.34 -0.57
N VAL A 353 -10.79 5.55 -1.15
CA VAL A 353 -11.48 6.73 -0.61
C VAL A 353 -13.00 6.57 -0.67
N LEU A 354 -13.54 6.04 -1.77
CA LEU A 354 -14.98 5.84 -1.94
C LEU A 354 -15.53 4.79 -0.96
N SER A 355 -14.84 3.67 -0.77
CA SER A 355 -15.21 2.65 0.21
C SER A 355 -15.14 3.21 1.64
N SER A 356 -14.09 3.97 1.98
CA SER A 356 -14.02 4.67 3.28
C SER A 356 -15.20 5.63 3.49
N LEU A 357 -15.65 6.35 2.45
CA LEU A 357 -16.82 7.24 2.56
C LEU A 357 -18.12 6.46 2.80
N ILE A 358 -18.32 5.34 2.10
CA ILE A 358 -19.50 4.48 2.29
C ILE A 358 -19.52 3.94 3.73
N ASP A 359 -18.39 3.39 4.21
CA ASP A 359 -18.25 2.88 5.58
C ASP A 359 -18.50 3.99 6.62
N MET A 360 -17.94 5.18 6.43
CA MET A 360 -18.11 6.30 7.35
C MET A 360 -19.56 6.75 7.42
N TYR A 361 -20.23 6.98 6.28
CA TYR A 361 -21.64 7.38 6.28
C TYR A 361 -22.53 6.31 6.91
N SER A 362 -22.27 5.04 6.60
CA SER A 362 -22.94 3.89 7.22
C SER A 362 -22.79 3.90 8.73
N LYS A 363 -21.56 3.94 9.26
CA LYS A 363 -21.32 3.93 10.71
C LYS A 363 -21.82 5.17 11.45
N CYS A 364 -21.95 6.30 10.75
CA CYS A 364 -22.58 7.49 11.29
C CYS A 364 -24.13 7.48 11.19
N GLY A 365 -24.74 6.38 10.73
CA GLY A 365 -26.19 6.22 10.62
C GLY A 365 -26.85 6.84 9.39
N ASP A 366 -26.09 7.36 8.41
CA ASP A 366 -26.59 7.93 7.16
C ASP A 366 -26.32 6.98 5.99
N LEU A 367 -26.95 5.79 6.02
CA LEU A 367 -26.79 4.78 4.97
C LEU A 367 -27.15 5.31 3.58
N GLU A 368 -28.14 6.22 3.47
CA GLU A 368 -28.55 6.77 2.19
C GLU A 368 -27.47 7.65 1.56
N ALA A 369 -26.69 8.41 2.35
CA ALA A 369 -25.49 9.07 1.84
C ALA A 369 -24.45 8.06 1.33
N GLY A 370 -24.23 6.96 2.05
CA GLY A 370 -23.39 5.85 1.58
C GLY A 370 -23.85 5.28 0.24
N ARG A 371 -25.15 5.01 0.08
CA ARG A 371 -25.75 4.57 -1.19
C ARG A 371 -25.56 5.58 -2.30
N ARG A 372 -25.68 6.89 -2.03
CA ARG A 372 -25.42 7.92 -3.03
C ARG A 372 -23.96 7.88 -3.49
N VAL A 373 -22.99 7.74 -2.58
CA VAL A 373 -21.57 7.61 -2.94
C VAL A 373 -21.35 6.39 -3.84
N PHE A 374 -21.94 5.24 -3.49
CA PHE A 374 -21.86 4.03 -4.29
C PHE A 374 -22.45 4.21 -5.69
N ARG A 375 -23.67 4.78 -5.80
CA ARG A 375 -24.35 4.99 -7.09
C ARG A 375 -23.61 5.94 -8.02
N HIS A 376 -23.00 7.00 -7.50
CA HIS A 376 -22.23 7.96 -8.30
C HIS A 376 -20.83 7.45 -8.67
N SER A 377 -20.37 6.35 -8.08
CA SER A 377 -19.13 5.70 -8.51
C SER A 377 -19.32 5.04 -9.88
N SER A 378 -18.34 5.24 -10.78
CA SER A 378 -18.31 4.55 -12.07
C SER A 378 -18.24 3.04 -11.87
N VAL A 379 -19.07 2.28 -12.59
CA VAL A 379 -19.12 0.80 -12.52
C VAL A 379 -17.74 0.17 -12.74
N ILE A 380 -16.93 0.73 -13.65
CA ILE A 380 -15.56 0.25 -13.95
C ILE A 380 -14.62 0.38 -12.75
N ARG A 381 -14.93 1.26 -11.79
CA ARG A 381 -14.13 1.47 -10.58
C ARG A 381 -14.60 0.64 -9.39
N ARG A 382 -15.70 -0.10 -9.48
CA ARG A 382 -16.20 -0.90 -8.36
C ARG A 382 -15.42 -2.21 -8.32
N ASP A 383 -14.58 -2.37 -7.31
CA ASP A 383 -13.92 -3.64 -7.03
C ASP A 383 -14.69 -4.42 -5.95
N VAL A 384 -14.21 -5.63 -5.66
CA VAL A 384 -14.78 -6.51 -4.64
C VAL A 384 -14.86 -5.83 -3.27
N VAL A 385 -13.89 -4.97 -2.92
CA VAL A 385 -13.86 -4.26 -1.65
C VAL A 385 -15.01 -3.27 -1.54
N MET A 386 -15.29 -2.50 -2.59
CA MET A 386 -16.40 -1.56 -2.58
C MET A 386 -17.76 -2.25 -2.48
N TRP A 387 -17.95 -3.37 -3.19
CA TRP A 387 -19.16 -4.19 -3.10
C TRP A 387 -19.35 -4.77 -1.69
N ASN A 388 -18.29 -5.36 -1.12
CA ASN A 388 -18.31 -5.88 0.24
C ASN A 388 -18.67 -4.77 1.25
N THR A 389 -18.19 -3.54 1.03
CA THR A 389 -18.48 -2.40 1.89
C THR A 389 -19.96 -2.01 1.87
N ILE A 390 -20.61 -1.90 0.70
CA ILE A 390 -22.03 -1.53 0.62
C ILE A 390 -22.96 -2.67 1.07
N ILE A 391 -22.58 -3.93 0.82
CA ILE A 391 -23.31 -5.11 1.30
C ILE A 391 -23.27 -5.16 2.84
N SER A 392 -22.09 -4.96 3.43
CA SER A 392 -21.93 -4.89 4.89
C SER A 392 -22.70 -3.71 5.50
N ALA A 393 -22.67 -2.54 4.85
CA ALA A 393 -23.44 -1.37 5.26
C ALA A 393 -24.94 -1.66 5.29
N ALA A 394 -25.50 -2.27 4.24
CA ALA A 394 -26.91 -2.67 4.22
C ALA A 394 -27.23 -3.71 5.31
N GLY A 395 -26.36 -4.70 5.51
CA GLY A 395 -26.53 -5.74 6.53
C GLY A 395 -26.53 -5.20 7.97
N SER A 396 -25.61 -4.30 8.30
CA SER A 396 -25.51 -3.68 9.64
C SER A 396 -26.71 -2.79 10.00
N HIS A 397 -27.41 -2.27 8.99
CA HIS A 397 -28.66 -1.50 9.16
C HIS A 397 -29.92 -2.39 9.14
N GLY A 398 -29.77 -3.71 9.14
CA GLY A 398 -30.90 -4.66 9.12
C GLY A 398 -31.56 -4.82 7.76
N HIS A 399 -30.95 -4.33 6.67
CA HIS A 399 -31.46 -4.47 5.31
C HIS A 399 -30.90 -5.71 4.59
N GLY A 400 -30.99 -6.88 5.22
CA GLY A 400 -30.40 -8.12 4.68
C GLY A 400 -30.89 -8.50 3.27
N ARG A 401 -32.18 -8.26 2.96
CA ARG A 401 -32.70 -8.51 1.59
C ARG A 401 -32.07 -7.60 0.53
N GLU A 402 -31.72 -6.37 0.89
CA GLU A 402 -30.98 -5.47 -0.01
C GLU A 402 -29.54 -5.94 -0.16
N ALA A 403 -28.89 -6.36 0.92
CA ALA A 403 -27.54 -6.92 0.88
C ALA A 403 -27.45 -8.10 -0.11
N ILE A 404 -28.47 -8.97 -0.13
CA ILE A 404 -28.59 -10.07 -1.10
C ILE A 404 -28.71 -9.54 -2.54
N LYS A 405 -29.59 -8.56 -2.79
CA LYS A 405 -29.74 -7.96 -4.14
C LYS A 405 -28.45 -7.33 -4.64
N LEU A 406 -27.70 -6.66 -3.76
CA LEU A 406 -26.39 -6.07 -4.10
C LEU A 406 -25.36 -7.14 -4.46
N PHE A 407 -25.37 -8.29 -3.78
CA PHE A 407 -24.53 -9.43 -4.17
C PHE A 407 -24.92 -10.01 -5.53
N GLU A 408 -26.21 -10.19 -5.79
CA GLU A 408 -26.70 -10.64 -7.09
C GLU A 408 -26.27 -9.69 -8.22
N GLU A 409 -26.35 -8.37 -7.99
CA GLU A 409 -25.84 -7.36 -8.93
C GLU A 409 -24.33 -7.52 -9.16
N MET A 410 -23.53 -7.66 -8.10
CA MET A 410 -22.08 -7.89 -8.18
C MET A 410 -21.73 -9.10 -9.06
N VAL A 411 -22.44 -10.22 -8.86
CA VAL A 411 -22.23 -11.44 -9.66
C VAL A 411 -22.69 -11.24 -11.11
N SER A 412 -23.79 -10.51 -11.34
CA SER A 412 -24.32 -10.26 -12.69
C SER A 412 -23.40 -9.44 -13.59
N ILE A 413 -22.49 -8.66 -13.01
CA ILE A 413 -21.48 -7.86 -13.72
C ILE A 413 -20.10 -8.53 -13.76
N ASP A 414 -20.05 -9.86 -13.57
CA ASP A 414 -18.85 -10.70 -13.61
C ASP A 414 -17.76 -10.33 -12.58
N ILE A 415 -18.12 -9.66 -11.49
CA ILE A 415 -17.19 -9.44 -10.38
C ILE A 415 -17.22 -10.69 -9.49
N LYS A 416 -16.09 -11.39 -9.43
CA LYS A 416 -15.95 -12.62 -8.64
C LYS A 416 -16.00 -12.32 -7.14
N PRO A 417 -16.94 -12.94 -6.39
CA PRO A 417 -16.95 -12.90 -4.93
C PRO A 417 -15.65 -13.44 -4.33
N ASP A 418 -15.26 -12.92 -3.17
CA ASP A 418 -14.16 -13.45 -2.36
C ASP A 418 -14.66 -14.05 -1.04
N SER A 419 -13.75 -14.62 -0.26
CA SER A 419 -14.03 -15.15 1.09
C SER A 419 -14.78 -14.11 1.94
N ASN A 420 -14.32 -12.86 1.93
CA ASN A 420 -14.93 -11.79 2.70
C ASN A 420 -16.36 -11.42 2.22
N THR A 421 -16.69 -11.56 0.94
CA THR A 421 -18.05 -11.34 0.41
C THR A 421 -19.09 -12.21 1.12
N PHE A 422 -18.75 -13.47 1.39
CA PHE A 422 -19.65 -14.39 2.10
C PHE A 422 -19.71 -14.10 3.59
N VAL A 423 -18.62 -13.66 4.22
CA VAL A 423 -18.66 -13.16 5.62
C VAL A 423 -19.67 -12.02 5.76
N VAL A 424 -19.62 -11.02 4.87
CA VAL A 424 -20.54 -9.88 4.96
C VAL A 424 -21.99 -10.26 4.65
N LEU A 425 -22.22 -11.21 3.74
CA LEU A 425 -23.56 -11.74 3.44
C LEU A 425 -24.15 -12.54 4.61
N LEU A 426 -23.38 -13.47 5.18
CA LEU A 426 -23.83 -14.27 6.31
C LEU A 426 -24.10 -13.39 7.53
N THR A 427 -23.27 -12.37 7.75
CA THR A 427 -23.49 -11.35 8.78
C THR A 427 -24.81 -10.60 8.51
N ALA A 428 -25.05 -10.15 7.28
CA ALA A 428 -26.30 -9.47 6.91
C ALA A 428 -27.53 -10.37 7.13
N CYS A 429 -27.43 -11.66 6.80
CA CYS A 429 -28.46 -12.66 7.06
C CYS A 429 -28.68 -12.85 8.57
N SER A 430 -27.61 -12.91 9.37
CA SER A 430 -27.66 -13.03 10.83
C SER A 430 -28.38 -11.84 11.47
N HIS A 431 -28.05 -10.61 11.08
CA HIS A 431 -28.71 -9.41 11.59
C HIS A 431 -30.16 -9.26 11.13
N SER A 432 -30.56 -9.90 10.04
CA SER A 432 -31.91 -9.79 9.46
C SER A 432 -32.78 -11.03 9.67
N GLY A 433 -32.28 -12.05 10.38
CA GLY A 433 -32.99 -13.31 10.63
C GLY A 433 -33.23 -14.17 9.38
N LEU A 434 -32.46 -13.99 8.31
CA LEU A 434 -32.60 -14.70 7.03
C LEU A 434 -31.86 -16.06 7.07
N VAL A 435 -32.35 -16.98 7.90
CA VAL A 435 -31.67 -18.26 8.20
C VAL A 435 -31.55 -19.15 6.96
N LEU A 436 -32.61 -19.25 6.17
CA LEU A 436 -32.63 -20.11 4.98
C LEU A 436 -31.68 -19.57 3.90
N GLU A 437 -31.76 -18.27 3.62
CA GLU A 437 -30.88 -17.62 2.65
C GLU A 437 -29.41 -17.71 3.10
N GLY A 438 -29.13 -17.46 4.39
CA GLY A 438 -27.78 -17.58 4.95
C GLY A 438 -27.20 -18.99 4.79
N TRP A 439 -28.02 -20.03 5.00
CA TRP A 439 -27.61 -21.42 4.77
C TRP A 439 -27.27 -21.69 3.29
N GLN A 440 -28.15 -21.27 2.38
CA GLN A 440 -27.93 -21.44 0.94
C GLN A 440 -26.64 -20.75 0.47
N PHE A 441 -26.34 -19.56 1.01
CA PHE A 441 -25.08 -18.89 0.68
C PHE A 441 -23.86 -19.65 1.20
N PHE A 442 -23.92 -20.19 2.41
CA PHE A 442 -22.83 -20.99 2.99
C PHE A 442 -22.51 -22.23 2.13
N GLU A 443 -23.52 -22.94 1.62
CA GLU A 443 -23.32 -24.07 0.70
C GLU A 443 -22.80 -23.61 -0.67
N SER A 444 -23.43 -22.57 -1.24
CA SER A 444 -23.09 -22.07 -2.58
C SER A 444 -21.66 -21.56 -2.70
N MET A 445 -21.07 -21.09 -1.58
CA MET A 445 -19.68 -20.66 -1.50
C MET A 445 -18.71 -21.73 -2.02
N SER A 446 -18.90 -22.97 -1.58
CA SER A 446 -18.04 -24.10 -1.98
C SER A 446 -18.42 -24.61 -3.37
N GLU A 447 -19.72 -24.78 -3.62
CA GLU A 447 -20.22 -25.45 -4.83
C GLU A 447 -20.11 -24.59 -6.09
N LYS A 448 -20.46 -23.30 -6.00
CA LYS A 448 -20.56 -22.39 -7.15
C LYS A 448 -19.36 -21.46 -7.30
N HIS A 449 -18.75 -21.07 -6.18
CA HIS A 449 -17.67 -20.08 -6.17
C HIS A 449 -16.29 -20.68 -5.89
N GLY A 450 -16.20 -21.96 -5.50
CA GLY A 450 -14.94 -22.65 -5.22
C GLY A 450 -14.16 -22.06 -4.04
N ILE A 451 -14.86 -21.40 -3.12
CA ILE A 451 -14.27 -20.77 -1.94
C ILE A 451 -14.39 -21.76 -0.78
N VAL A 452 -13.28 -22.04 -0.11
CA VAL A 452 -13.25 -22.96 1.04
C VAL A 452 -13.72 -22.22 2.30
N PRO A 453 -14.70 -22.74 3.05
CA PRO A 453 -15.13 -22.13 4.29
C PRO A 453 -14.01 -22.09 5.34
N GLU A 454 -13.58 -20.87 5.68
CA GLU A 454 -12.69 -20.56 6.81
C GLU A 454 -13.44 -20.32 8.14
N GLU A 455 -12.71 -20.20 9.25
CA GLU A 455 -13.22 -19.96 10.61
C GLU A 455 -14.30 -18.86 10.66
N ASN A 456 -14.07 -17.72 10.00
CA ASN A 456 -14.98 -16.57 10.02
C ASN A 456 -16.38 -16.89 9.46
N HIS A 457 -16.49 -17.76 8.45
CA HIS A 457 -17.78 -18.14 7.88
C HIS A 457 -18.59 -19.00 8.85
N PHE A 458 -17.92 -19.93 9.53
CA PHE A 458 -18.58 -20.75 10.54
C PHE A 458 -19.01 -19.91 11.75
N VAL A 459 -18.21 -18.93 12.18
CA VAL A 459 -18.59 -17.97 13.23
C VAL A 459 -19.88 -17.25 12.85
N CYS A 460 -20.01 -16.78 11.60
CA CYS A 460 -21.24 -16.13 11.12
C CYS A 460 -22.43 -17.09 11.08
N LEU A 461 -22.21 -18.37 10.75
CA LEU A 461 -23.25 -19.40 10.75
C LEU A 461 -23.73 -19.73 12.17
N VAL A 462 -22.80 -19.85 13.13
CA VAL A 462 -23.13 -20.05 14.54
C VAL A 462 -23.89 -18.85 15.10
N ASP A 463 -23.49 -17.62 14.76
CA ASP A 463 -24.21 -16.40 15.13
C ASP A 463 -25.63 -16.37 14.54
N LEU A 464 -25.79 -16.70 13.25
CA LEU A 464 -27.09 -16.81 12.57
C LEU A 464 -28.02 -17.84 13.25
N LEU A 465 -27.53 -19.04 13.51
CA LEU A 465 -28.30 -20.11 14.17
C LEU A 465 -28.62 -19.77 15.63
N GLY A 466 -27.65 -19.21 16.36
CA GLY A 466 -27.80 -18.78 17.74
C GLY A 466 -28.87 -17.70 17.86
N ARG A 467 -28.81 -16.64 17.04
CA ARG A 467 -29.82 -15.58 17.03
C ARG A 467 -31.20 -16.07 16.62
N ALA A 468 -31.28 -17.10 15.78
CA ALA A 468 -32.54 -17.76 15.45
C ALA A 468 -33.07 -18.72 16.54
N GLY A 469 -32.34 -18.91 17.64
CA GLY A 469 -32.71 -19.82 18.74
C GLY A 469 -32.46 -21.30 18.44
N ARG A 470 -31.78 -21.64 17.33
CA ARG A 470 -31.46 -23.03 16.92
C ARG A 470 -30.20 -23.52 17.64
N PHE A 471 -30.23 -23.54 18.96
CA PHE A 471 -29.05 -23.79 19.81
C PHE A 471 -28.43 -25.18 19.61
N GLN A 472 -29.23 -26.21 19.37
CA GLN A 472 -28.73 -27.58 19.16
C GLN A 472 -27.83 -27.64 17.92
N GLU A 473 -28.30 -27.10 16.80
CA GLU A 473 -27.53 -27.05 15.57
C GLU A 473 -26.30 -26.14 15.69
N ALA A 474 -26.43 -25.00 16.39
CA ALA A 474 -25.29 -24.13 16.67
C ALA A 474 -24.19 -24.85 17.48
N MET A 475 -24.57 -25.69 18.45
CA MET A 475 -23.65 -26.52 19.23
C MET A 475 -23.00 -27.63 18.40
N GLU A 476 -23.74 -28.27 17.49
CA GLU A 476 -23.17 -29.25 16.56
C GLU A 476 -22.09 -28.62 15.67
N TRP A 477 -22.32 -27.39 15.19
CA TRP A 477 -21.36 -26.65 14.39
C TRP A 477 -20.14 -26.19 15.18
N LEU A 478 -20.31 -25.78 16.44
CA LEU A 478 -19.19 -25.51 17.35
C LEU A 478 -18.29 -26.74 17.58
N GLY A 479 -18.86 -27.95 17.48
CA GLY A 479 -18.14 -29.21 17.61
C GLY A 479 -17.22 -29.55 16.42
N LYS A 480 -17.42 -28.92 15.25
CA LYS A 480 -16.60 -29.20 14.04
C LYS A 480 -15.27 -28.45 14.07
N GLU A 481 -14.22 -29.05 13.50
CA GLU A 481 -12.95 -28.36 13.24
C GLU A 481 -13.15 -27.46 12.01
N PRO A 482 -13.32 -26.13 12.17
CA PRO A 482 -12.37 -25.21 12.82
C PRO A 482 -12.92 -24.42 14.03
N CYS A 483 -14.19 -24.56 14.39
CA CYS A 483 -14.84 -23.76 15.44
C CYS A 483 -14.52 -24.21 16.86
N LYS A 484 -14.14 -25.47 17.04
CA LYS A 484 -13.89 -26.08 18.35
C LYS A 484 -12.96 -25.27 19.25
N PHE A 485 -11.98 -24.59 18.67
CA PHE A 485 -10.98 -23.77 19.37
C PHE A 485 -11.18 -22.25 19.21
N SER A 486 -12.24 -21.82 18.50
CA SER A 486 -12.48 -20.41 18.21
C SER A 486 -13.19 -19.71 19.36
N SER A 487 -12.46 -18.89 20.13
CA SER A 487 -13.07 -18.02 21.15
C SER A 487 -14.19 -17.12 20.61
N ARG A 488 -14.11 -16.71 19.33
CA ARG A 488 -15.12 -15.87 18.68
C ARG A 488 -16.44 -16.60 18.46
N ALA A 489 -16.41 -17.86 18.02
CA ALA A 489 -17.62 -18.64 17.79
C ALA A 489 -18.38 -18.89 19.11
N TRP A 490 -17.64 -19.23 20.19
CA TRP A 490 -18.22 -19.38 21.52
C TRP A 490 -18.79 -18.05 22.06
N ASN A 491 -18.11 -16.91 21.85
CA ASN A 491 -18.64 -15.59 22.23
C ASN A 491 -19.94 -15.24 21.48
N ALA A 492 -20.03 -15.55 20.19
CA ALA A 492 -21.23 -15.30 19.40
C ALA A 492 -22.44 -16.06 19.96
N LEU A 493 -22.26 -17.35 20.26
CA LEU A 493 -23.31 -18.16 20.86
C LEU A 493 -23.66 -17.70 22.29
N LEU A 494 -22.66 -17.27 23.08
CA LEU A 494 -22.89 -16.70 24.41
C LEU A 494 -23.77 -15.44 24.33
N GLY A 495 -23.53 -14.58 23.34
CA GLY A 495 -24.36 -13.42 23.04
C GLY A 495 -25.80 -13.81 22.69
N ALA A 496 -25.96 -14.84 21.85
CA ALA A 496 -27.28 -15.38 21.52
C ALA A 496 -28.02 -15.98 22.73
N CYS A 497 -27.31 -16.68 23.62
CA CYS A 497 -27.89 -17.19 24.87
C CYS A 497 -28.43 -16.05 25.73
N LYS A 498 -27.73 -14.92 25.81
CA LYS A 498 -28.22 -13.72 26.49
C LYS A 498 -29.50 -13.18 25.84
N ILE A 499 -29.52 -13.07 24.50
CA ILE A 499 -30.69 -12.56 23.75
C ILE A 499 -31.95 -13.40 24.03
N HIS A 500 -31.81 -14.73 24.10
CA HIS A 500 -32.92 -15.66 24.32
C HIS A 500 -33.14 -16.05 25.79
N GLY A 501 -32.35 -15.51 26.74
CA GLY A 501 -32.44 -15.86 28.15
C GLY A 501 -32.08 -17.31 28.49
N ASN A 502 -31.28 -17.99 27.66
CA ASN A 502 -30.87 -19.38 27.87
C ASN A 502 -29.65 -19.44 28.83
N LEU A 503 -29.93 -19.23 30.12
CA LEU A 503 -28.90 -19.12 31.17
C LEU A 503 -28.08 -20.42 31.34
N LEU A 504 -28.72 -21.59 31.24
CA LEU A 504 -28.05 -22.89 31.40
C LEU A 504 -26.98 -23.12 30.33
N LEU A 505 -27.34 -22.89 29.06
CA LEU A 505 -26.37 -23.02 27.97
C LEU A 505 -25.32 -21.91 28.03
N GLY A 506 -25.74 -20.69 28.43
CA GLY A 506 -24.83 -19.57 28.69
C GLY A 506 -23.73 -19.92 29.68
N GLU A 507 -24.06 -20.59 30.79
CA GLU A 507 -23.10 -21.04 31.81
C GLU A 507 -22.12 -22.10 31.29
N GLN A 508 -22.58 -23.06 30.48
CA GLN A 508 -21.70 -24.07 29.89
C GLN A 508 -20.70 -23.47 28.91
N ILE A 509 -21.16 -22.56 28.05
CA ILE A 509 -20.33 -21.83 27.08
C ILE A 509 -19.31 -20.95 27.81
N ALA A 510 -19.76 -20.27 28.85
CA ALA A 510 -18.96 -19.45 29.76
C ALA A 510 -17.76 -20.21 30.36
N GLN A 511 -18.00 -21.38 30.92
CA GLN A 511 -16.94 -22.23 31.49
C GLN A 511 -15.95 -22.67 30.40
N ARG A 512 -16.45 -23.06 29.23
CA ARG A 512 -15.59 -23.46 28.10
C ARG A 512 -14.73 -22.31 27.57
N LEU A 513 -15.29 -21.09 27.53
CA LEU A 513 -14.55 -19.88 27.17
C LEU A 513 -13.40 -19.60 28.14
N LEU A 514 -13.61 -19.78 29.44
CA LEU A 514 -12.56 -19.62 30.45
C LEU A 514 -11.41 -20.62 30.24
N GLU A 515 -11.72 -21.89 29.95
CA GLU A 515 -10.72 -22.92 29.63
C GLU A 515 -9.88 -22.58 28.40
N LEU A 516 -10.51 -21.97 27.38
CA LEU A 516 -9.83 -21.53 26.16
C LEU A 516 -8.95 -20.29 26.37
N GLY A 517 -9.06 -19.61 27.52
CA GLY A 517 -8.25 -18.44 27.86
C GLY A 517 -8.49 -17.27 26.90
N PRO A 518 -9.64 -16.58 26.95
CA PRO A 518 -9.96 -15.53 26.02
C PRO A 518 -8.95 -14.37 26.16
N GLN A 519 -8.48 -13.85 25.02
CA GLN A 519 -7.58 -12.69 24.97
C GLN A 519 -8.35 -11.35 25.00
N SER A 520 -9.68 -11.39 24.91
CA SER A 520 -10.54 -10.21 24.86
C SER A 520 -11.19 -9.96 26.22
N SER A 521 -11.11 -8.72 26.70
CA SER A 521 -11.82 -8.26 27.89
C SER A 521 -13.34 -8.38 27.76
N GLY A 522 -13.88 -8.28 26.54
CA GLY A 522 -15.31 -8.40 26.24
C GLY A 522 -15.92 -9.75 26.62
N SER A 523 -15.18 -10.85 26.44
CA SER A 523 -15.61 -12.19 26.85
C SER A 523 -15.82 -12.29 28.36
N TYR A 524 -14.90 -11.71 29.15
CA TYR A 524 -15.00 -11.66 30.61
C TYR A 524 -16.15 -10.77 31.08
N VAL A 525 -16.40 -9.66 30.38
CA VAL A 525 -17.53 -8.77 30.69
C VAL A 525 -18.87 -9.48 30.39
N LEU A 526 -19.00 -10.14 29.25
CA LEU A 526 -20.21 -10.87 28.89
C LEU A 526 -20.49 -12.01 29.87
N LEU A 527 -19.44 -12.75 30.24
CA LEU A 527 -19.46 -13.78 31.27
C LEU A 527 -19.91 -13.24 32.64
N SER A 528 -19.31 -12.13 33.08
CA SER A 528 -19.68 -11.45 34.32
C SER A 528 -21.15 -10.99 34.30
N ASN A 529 -21.68 -10.58 33.15
CA ASN A 529 -23.07 -10.17 33.04
C ASN A 529 -24.04 -11.36 33.18
N ILE A 530 -23.72 -12.50 32.57
CA ILE A 530 -24.55 -13.72 32.66
C ILE A 530 -24.58 -14.25 34.10
N TYR A 531 -23.44 -14.28 34.79
CA TYR A 531 -23.43 -14.65 36.22
C TYR A 531 -24.19 -13.66 37.11
N ALA A 532 -24.19 -12.38 36.75
CA ALA A 532 -24.98 -11.37 37.47
C ALA A 532 -26.49 -11.57 37.24
N GLU A 533 -26.91 -11.86 36.00
CA GLU A 533 -28.32 -12.17 35.66
C GLU A 533 -28.80 -13.46 36.35
N ASP A 534 -27.91 -14.44 36.55
CA ASP A 534 -28.18 -15.69 37.28
C ASP A 534 -28.01 -15.56 38.81
N GLY A 535 -27.70 -14.36 39.33
CA GLY A 535 -27.55 -14.09 40.76
C GLY A 535 -26.29 -14.69 41.43
N LYS A 536 -25.35 -15.23 40.64
CA LYS A 536 -24.10 -15.86 41.11
C LYS A 536 -22.98 -14.85 41.34
N TRP A 537 -23.12 -14.01 42.36
CA TRP A 537 -22.18 -12.92 42.67
C TRP A 537 -20.73 -13.38 42.96
N MET A 538 -20.54 -14.57 43.53
CA MET A 538 -19.20 -15.14 43.73
C MET A 538 -18.48 -15.41 42.41
N SER A 539 -19.19 -15.93 41.41
CA SER A 539 -18.63 -16.18 40.07
C SER A 539 -18.34 -14.88 39.34
N VAL A 540 -19.17 -13.83 39.53
CA VAL A 540 -18.90 -12.47 39.03
C VAL A 540 -17.57 -11.95 39.55
N GLU A 541 -17.32 -12.09 40.85
CA GLU A 541 -16.08 -11.60 41.48
C GLU A 541 -14.86 -12.38 40.97
N ASN A 542 -14.95 -13.71 40.88
CA ASN A 542 -13.89 -14.56 40.33
C ASN A 542 -13.49 -14.16 38.89
N VAL A 543 -14.49 -13.84 38.05
CA VAL A 543 -14.26 -13.43 36.65
C VAL A 543 -13.60 -12.05 36.58
N ARG A 544 -13.98 -11.12 37.46
CA ARG A 544 -13.37 -9.78 37.56
C ARG A 544 -11.95 -9.83 38.11
N GLN A 545 -11.69 -10.69 39.08
CA GLN A 545 -10.35 -10.93 39.59
C GLN A 545 -9.44 -11.53 38.51
N SER A 546 -9.92 -12.53 37.76
CA SER A 546 -9.18 -13.10 36.63
C SER A 546 -8.88 -12.07 35.53
N LEU A 547 -9.79 -11.12 35.30
CA LEU A 547 -9.57 -10.00 34.38
C LEU A 547 -8.42 -9.09 34.85
N GLN A 548 -8.38 -8.76 36.15
CA GLN A 548 -7.32 -7.93 36.76
C GLN A 548 -5.96 -8.63 36.79
N GLU A 549 -5.91 -9.91 37.16
CA GLU A 549 -4.68 -10.72 37.20
C GLU A 549 -4.01 -10.82 35.82
N LYS A 550 -4.80 -10.85 34.75
CA LYS A 550 -4.31 -10.83 33.37
C LYS A 550 -3.94 -9.44 32.85
N GLY A 551 -4.03 -8.40 33.68
CA GLY A 551 -3.72 -7.01 33.31
C GLY A 551 -4.68 -6.44 32.25
N MET A 552 -5.82 -7.08 32.01
CA MET A 552 -6.80 -6.63 31.04
C MET A 552 -7.68 -5.55 31.66
N ARG A 553 -7.81 -4.40 31.00
CA ARG A 553 -8.73 -3.35 31.44
C ARG A 553 -10.11 -3.59 30.88
N LYS A 554 -11.13 -3.28 31.67
CA LYS A 554 -12.51 -3.18 31.17
C LYS A 554 -12.53 -2.07 30.13
N GLU A 555 -12.89 -2.41 28.90
CA GLU A 555 -13.20 -1.40 27.89
C GLU A 555 -14.54 -0.77 28.27
N TYR A 556 -14.51 0.53 28.56
CA TYR A 556 -15.73 1.28 28.80
C TYR A 556 -16.38 1.61 27.46
N ALA A 557 -17.68 1.36 27.34
CA ALA A 557 -18.43 1.91 26.22
C ALA A 557 -18.38 3.44 26.37
N THR A 558 -17.73 4.07 25.40
CA THR A 558 -17.65 5.52 25.25
C THR A 558 -18.68 5.95 24.22
N SER A 559 -19.58 6.84 24.62
CA SER A 559 -20.43 7.56 23.69
C SER A 559 -19.92 8.98 23.53
N TRP A 560 -20.00 9.49 22.31
CA TRP A 560 -19.61 10.85 21.96
C TRP A 560 -20.90 11.63 21.74
N ILE A 561 -21.13 12.67 22.54
CA ILE A 561 -22.25 13.59 22.35
C ILE A 561 -21.65 14.95 22.07
N GLU A 562 -21.96 15.56 20.93
CA GLU A 562 -21.53 16.93 20.62
C GLU A 562 -22.50 17.91 21.31
N VAL A 563 -22.06 18.56 22.39
CA VAL A 563 -22.79 19.62 23.10
C VAL A 563 -22.02 20.92 22.88
N ASP A 564 -22.67 21.92 22.26
CA ASP A 564 -22.10 23.26 22.01
C ASP A 564 -20.69 23.26 21.40
N SER A 565 -20.47 22.41 20.40
CA SER A 565 -19.18 22.27 19.68
C SER A 565 -18.04 21.64 20.49
N VAL A 566 -18.33 21.14 21.70
CA VAL A 566 -17.45 20.29 22.49
C VAL A 566 -17.98 18.87 22.41
N VAL A 567 -17.11 17.88 22.20
CA VAL A 567 -17.51 16.46 22.19
C VAL A 567 -16.99 15.80 23.47
N PRO A 568 -17.66 15.94 24.62
CA PRO A 568 -17.29 15.19 25.81
C PRO A 568 -17.40 13.69 25.57
N THR A 569 -16.35 12.96 25.96
CA THR A 569 -16.34 11.51 26.08
C THR A 569 -17.17 11.11 27.30
N VAL A 570 -18.25 10.37 27.10
CA VAL A 570 -19.06 9.86 28.21
C VAL A 570 -18.71 8.39 28.41
N GLU A 571 -17.97 8.10 29.48
CA GLU A 571 -17.70 6.73 29.90
C GLU A 571 -18.83 6.21 30.78
N THR A 572 -19.43 5.08 30.39
CA THR A 572 -20.55 4.42 31.08
C THR A 572 -20.32 4.02 32.55
N SER A 573 -19.13 4.24 33.12
CA SER A 573 -18.77 3.79 34.47
C SER A 573 -18.45 4.86 35.48
N THR A 574 -18.33 6.13 35.08
CA THR A 574 -18.12 7.22 36.04
C THR A 574 -19.46 7.85 36.38
N ASN A 575 -19.63 8.23 37.65
CA ASN A 575 -20.57 9.28 38.06
C ASN A 575 -20.14 10.57 37.35
N SER A 576 -20.39 10.66 36.05
CA SER A 576 -20.12 11.85 35.27
C SER A 576 -21.03 12.96 35.80
N PRO A 577 -20.49 14.13 36.18
CA PRO A 577 -21.29 15.25 36.66
C PRO A 577 -22.29 15.75 35.60
N LEU A 578 -22.14 15.33 34.34
CA LEU A 578 -23.03 15.65 33.21
C LEU A 578 -24.14 14.61 32.98
N LYS A 579 -24.26 13.58 33.83
CA LYS A 579 -25.22 12.48 33.63
C LYS A 579 -26.68 12.98 33.58
N GLU A 580 -27.04 13.98 34.39
CA GLU A 580 -28.37 14.58 34.41
C GLU A 580 -28.60 15.46 33.18
N ASP A 581 -27.64 16.32 32.82
CA ASP A 581 -27.70 17.17 31.62
C ASP A 581 -27.83 16.34 30.33
N ILE A 582 -27.10 15.22 30.23
CA ILE A 582 -27.20 14.29 29.10
C ILE A 582 -28.56 13.59 29.05
N HIS A 583 -29.13 13.23 30.21
CA HIS A 583 -30.46 12.62 30.27
C HIS A 583 -31.57 13.57 29.81
N ASP A 584 -31.42 14.87 30.07
CA ASP A 584 -32.36 15.90 29.62
C ASP A 584 -32.19 16.24 28.14
N ILE A 585 -30.96 16.24 27.60
CA ILE A 585 -30.69 16.44 26.16
C ILE A 585 -31.21 15.25 25.32
N LEU A 586 -31.14 14.02 25.83
CA LEU A 586 -31.59 12.80 25.12
C LEU A 586 -33.11 12.54 25.24
N ARG A 587 -33.86 13.41 25.93
CA ARG A 587 -35.31 13.25 26.18
C ARG A 587 -36.23 13.86 25.12
N TYR A 588 -35.70 14.34 23.99
CA TYR A 588 -36.48 14.92 22.88
C TYR A 588 -36.52 14.04 21.64
#